data_AF-A7EJ18-F1
#
_entry.id   AF-A7EJ18-F1
#
_cell.length_a   1.000
_cell.length_b   1.000
_cell.length_c   1.000
_cell.angle_alpha   90.00
_cell.angle_beta   90.00
_cell.angle_gamma   90.00
#
_symmetry.space_group_name_H-M   'P 1'
#
loop_
_entity.id
_entity.type
_entity.pdbx_description
1 polymer ?
#
loop_
_entity_poly.entity_id
_entity_poly.type
_entity_poly.pdbx_seq_one_letter_code
_entity_poly.pdbx_strand_id
1 'polypeptide(L)'
;MAPQNLLELLRSRTVVDCDTMEFEVAKTLGPFTDCTSNQAIAFFELQKPENKSLLQETVETAKKLFNTGVFSNIQYSELAVEIAMVKLQLAIASVVTGFVHVQTNPYHSFTDTNKAHKLCHETQQFYRKNNLKTKVLPASLTNIDEIMMLAGVDHITIAPALLRELAATSVEGYTVKSLFDEVEKEELKYELREYAELESEWRIAFTRSGKGEGERKLSQAINIFCDMQTKLEAIFEELKI
;
A
#
# COMPACT_ATOMS: atom_id res chain seq x y z
N MET A 1 17.96 22.99 6.43
CA MET A 1 17.57 24.03 5.45
C MET A 1 16.05 24.06 5.38
N ALA A 2 15.44 25.19 5.01
CA ALA A 2 14.00 25.23 4.78
C ALA A 2 13.66 24.38 3.54
N PRO A 3 12.54 23.63 3.53
CA PRO A 3 12.12 22.85 2.37
C PRO A 3 11.94 23.73 1.12
N GLN A 4 12.46 23.30 -0.02
CA GLN A 4 12.37 24.02 -1.29
C GLN A 4 11.24 23.50 -2.20
N ASN A 5 10.94 22.19 -2.12
CA ASN A 5 9.87 21.55 -2.87
C ASN A 5 8.88 20.81 -1.93
N LEU A 6 7.73 20.39 -2.48
CA LEU A 6 6.68 19.73 -1.69
C LEU A 6 7.12 18.38 -1.11
N LEU A 7 8.00 17.65 -1.78
CA LEU A 7 8.52 16.38 -1.26
C LEU A 7 9.36 16.59 0.01
N GLU A 8 10.23 17.59 0.01
CA GLU A 8 11.01 17.98 1.19
C GLU A 8 10.11 18.47 2.32
N LEU A 9 9.07 19.25 2.00
CA LEU A 9 8.10 19.74 2.98
C LEU A 9 7.36 18.55 3.62
N LEU A 10 6.90 17.60 2.81
CA LEU A 10 6.22 16.40 3.27
C LEU A 10 7.12 15.57 4.19
N ARG A 11 8.39 15.33 3.79
CA ARG A 11 9.39 14.61 4.60
C ARG A 11 9.67 15.27 5.96
N SER A 12 9.48 16.58 6.07
CA SER A 12 9.64 17.28 7.35
C SER A 12 8.48 17.03 8.34
N ARG A 13 7.36 16.48 7.86
CA ARG A 13 6.11 16.34 8.61
C ARG A 13 5.61 14.90 8.75
N THR A 14 5.94 14.04 7.79
CA THR A 14 5.44 12.67 7.65
C THR A 14 6.55 11.75 7.17
N VAL A 15 6.53 10.51 7.65
CA VAL A 15 7.40 9.47 7.12
C VAL A 15 6.94 9.10 5.71
N VAL A 16 7.82 9.30 4.71
CA VAL A 16 7.50 9.03 3.31
C VAL A 16 7.99 7.64 2.91
N ASP A 17 7.06 6.86 2.40
CA ASP A 17 7.22 5.51 1.89
C ASP A 17 7.00 5.51 0.36
N CYS A 18 7.52 4.51 -0.34
CA CYS A 18 7.31 4.37 -1.79
C CYS A 18 6.32 3.24 -2.13
N ASP A 19 5.44 3.49 -3.10
CA ASP A 19 4.46 2.50 -3.59
C ASP A 19 4.90 1.96 -4.96
N THR A 20 5.89 1.06 -4.96
CA THR A 20 6.49 0.55 -6.20
C THR A 20 7.26 -0.76 -5.97
N MET A 21 7.45 -1.52 -7.04
CA MET A 21 8.44 -2.60 -7.11
C MET A 21 9.59 -2.27 -8.08
N GLU A 22 9.69 -1.00 -8.50
CA GLU A 22 10.75 -0.50 -9.38
C GLU A 22 11.98 -0.13 -8.56
N PHE A 23 13.02 -0.97 -8.64
CA PHE A 23 14.26 -0.77 -7.87
C PHE A 23 14.89 0.61 -8.09
N GLU A 24 15.01 1.04 -9.34
CA GLU A 24 15.63 2.33 -9.64
C GLU A 24 14.78 3.51 -9.15
N VAL A 25 13.46 3.38 -9.06
CA VAL A 25 12.62 4.42 -8.45
C VAL A 25 12.89 4.51 -6.96
N ALA A 26 12.85 3.38 -6.24
CA ALA A 26 13.09 3.34 -4.80
C ALA A 26 14.47 3.91 -4.44
N LYS A 27 15.47 3.59 -5.27
CA LYS A 27 16.86 4.06 -5.12
C LYS A 27 17.04 5.55 -5.42
N THR A 28 16.40 6.08 -6.46
CA THR A 28 16.66 7.46 -6.94
C THR A 28 15.77 8.52 -6.32
N LEU A 29 14.53 8.18 -5.97
CA LEU A 29 13.57 9.13 -5.38
C LEU A 29 13.59 9.13 -3.85
N GLY A 30 14.38 8.24 -3.23
CA GLY A 30 14.55 8.14 -1.79
C GLY A 30 15.20 9.37 -1.14
N PRO A 31 15.51 9.30 0.16
CA PRO A 31 15.32 8.14 1.03
C PRO A 31 13.83 7.86 1.30
N PHE A 32 13.52 6.58 1.45
CA PHE A 32 12.22 6.07 1.92
C PHE A 32 12.41 5.27 3.21
N THR A 33 11.41 5.29 4.08
CA THR A 33 11.42 4.45 5.27
C THR A 33 10.91 3.07 4.93
N ASP A 34 9.66 2.97 4.48
CA ASP A 34 9.05 1.70 4.09
C ASP A 34 8.73 1.69 2.58
N CYS A 35 8.35 0.53 2.07
CA CYS A 35 7.83 0.35 0.71
C CYS A 35 6.58 -0.54 0.72
N THR A 36 5.53 -0.11 0.02
CA THR A 36 4.33 -0.93 -0.20
C THR A 36 4.32 -1.56 -1.57
N SER A 37 3.62 -2.70 -1.68
CA SER A 37 3.44 -3.40 -2.95
C SER A 37 2.09 -4.08 -3.02
N ASN A 38 1.60 -4.32 -4.25
CA ASN A 38 0.33 -4.98 -4.53
C ASN A 38 0.40 -5.80 -5.83
N GLN A 39 -0.60 -6.64 -6.09
CA GLN A 39 -0.61 -7.49 -7.29
C GLN A 39 -0.59 -6.70 -8.60
N ALA A 40 -1.18 -5.50 -8.64
CA ALA A 40 -1.16 -4.67 -9.84
C ALA A 40 0.26 -4.15 -10.13
N ILE A 41 0.97 -3.67 -9.12
CA ILE A 41 2.36 -3.21 -9.24
C ILE A 41 3.25 -4.35 -9.71
N ALA A 42 3.13 -5.53 -9.09
CA ALA A 42 3.90 -6.71 -9.47
C ALA A 42 3.62 -7.15 -10.91
N PHE A 43 2.36 -7.15 -11.34
CA PHE A 43 1.96 -7.53 -12.69
C PHE A 43 2.63 -6.65 -13.74
N PHE A 44 2.60 -5.33 -13.55
CA PHE A 44 3.25 -4.41 -14.49
C PHE A 44 4.78 -4.48 -14.42
N GLU A 45 5.35 -4.68 -13.23
CA GLU A 45 6.80 -4.77 -13.04
C GLU A 45 7.38 -6.03 -13.70
N LEU A 46 6.76 -7.20 -13.50
CA LEU A 46 7.24 -8.47 -14.05
C LEU A 46 7.16 -8.52 -15.58
N GLN A 47 6.31 -7.73 -16.21
CA GLN A 47 6.24 -7.64 -17.68
C GLN A 47 7.41 -6.87 -18.29
N LYS A 48 8.20 -6.15 -17.49
CA LYS A 48 9.32 -5.36 -18.01
C LYS A 48 10.49 -6.25 -18.42
N PRO A 49 11.17 -5.98 -19.56
CA PRO A 49 12.26 -6.82 -20.06
C PRO A 49 13.42 -7.05 -19.07
N GLU A 50 13.72 -6.05 -18.24
CA GLU A 50 14.75 -6.12 -17.20
C GLU A 50 14.49 -7.21 -16.15
N ASN A 51 13.23 -7.58 -15.93
CA ASN A 51 12.84 -8.59 -14.93
C ASN A 51 12.81 -10.03 -15.49
N LYS A 52 13.28 -10.24 -16.73
CA LYS A 52 13.31 -11.57 -17.36
C LYS A 52 14.13 -12.60 -16.57
N SER A 53 15.28 -12.22 -16.00
CA SER A 53 16.08 -13.11 -15.15
C SER A 53 15.33 -13.49 -13.88
N LEU A 54 14.68 -12.50 -13.25
CA LEU A 54 13.90 -12.72 -12.03
C LEU A 54 12.73 -13.69 -12.28
N LEU A 55 12.05 -13.59 -13.43
CA LEU A 55 11.01 -14.54 -13.84
C LEU A 55 11.56 -15.98 -13.98
N GLN A 56 12.71 -16.14 -14.66
CA GLN A 56 13.33 -17.45 -14.84
C GLN A 56 13.73 -18.08 -13.50
N GLU A 57 14.40 -17.31 -12.64
CA GLU A 57 14.78 -17.77 -11.30
C GLU A 57 13.57 -18.08 -10.42
N THR A 58 12.47 -17.33 -10.58
CA THR A 58 11.21 -17.58 -9.88
C THR A 58 10.64 -18.94 -10.29
N VAL A 59 10.58 -19.23 -11.60
CA VAL A 59 10.13 -20.52 -12.12
C VAL A 59 10.98 -21.67 -11.60
N GLU A 60 12.31 -21.52 -11.61
CA GLU A 60 13.23 -22.54 -11.09
C GLU A 60 13.02 -22.79 -9.58
N THR A 61 12.89 -21.71 -8.81
CA THR A 61 12.64 -21.78 -7.36
C THR A 61 11.28 -22.42 -7.07
N ALA A 62 10.23 -22.01 -7.79
CA ALA A 62 8.88 -22.54 -7.66
C ALA A 62 8.85 -24.03 -7.98
N LYS A 63 9.46 -24.47 -9.10
CA LYS A 63 9.55 -25.89 -9.47
C LYS A 63 10.23 -26.71 -8.37
N LYS A 64 11.36 -26.21 -7.84
CA LYS A 64 12.10 -26.89 -6.78
C LYS A 64 11.25 -27.04 -5.53
N LEU A 65 10.59 -25.98 -5.07
CA LEU A 65 9.77 -25.99 -3.86
C LEU A 65 8.49 -26.80 -4.04
N PHE A 66 7.82 -26.69 -5.18
CA PHE A 66 6.61 -27.44 -5.48
C PHE A 66 6.87 -28.96 -5.46
N ASN A 67 7.99 -29.41 -6.02
CA ASN A 67 8.39 -30.81 -6.04
C ASN A 67 8.72 -31.40 -4.65
N THR A 68 8.90 -30.57 -3.61
CA THR A 68 9.08 -31.06 -2.24
C THR A 68 7.79 -31.56 -1.60
N GLY A 69 6.63 -31.22 -2.16
CA GLY A 69 5.31 -31.54 -1.59
C GLY A 69 4.88 -30.68 -0.39
N VAL A 70 5.76 -29.79 0.11
CA VAL A 70 5.47 -28.89 1.25
C VAL A 70 4.28 -27.96 0.94
N PHE A 71 4.15 -27.53 -0.32
CA PHE A 71 3.10 -26.63 -0.79
C PHE A 71 2.01 -27.35 -1.59
N SER A 72 1.69 -28.59 -1.22
CA SER A 72 0.72 -29.43 -1.95
C SER A 72 -0.73 -28.92 -1.91
N ASN A 73 -1.02 -27.94 -1.06
CA ASN A 73 -2.33 -27.33 -0.89
C ASN A 73 -2.56 -26.06 -1.72
N ILE A 74 -1.57 -25.59 -2.47
CA ILE A 74 -1.67 -24.41 -3.35
C ILE A 74 -1.28 -24.77 -4.78
N GLN A 75 -1.73 -23.98 -5.75
CA GLN A 75 -1.36 -24.20 -7.14
C GLN A 75 0.10 -23.80 -7.40
N TYR A 76 0.71 -24.38 -8.43
CA TYR A 76 2.07 -24.03 -8.82
C TYR A 76 2.21 -22.54 -9.17
N SER A 77 1.25 -22.01 -9.93
CA SER A 77 1.21 -20.60 -10.34
C SER A 77 1.05 -19.67 -9.15
N GLU A 78 0.17 -20.01 -8.19
CA GLU A 78 0.03 -19.28 -6.92
C GLU A 78 1.36 -19.24 -6.15
N LEU A 79 2.04 -20.38 -5.97
CA LEU A 79 3.35 -20.44 -5.33
C LEU A 79 4.39 -19.59 -6.07
N ALA A 80 4.38 -19.59 -7.40
CA ALA A 80 5.29 -18.79 -8.21
C ALA A 80 5.05 -17.28 -8.02
N VAL A 81 3.78 -16.85 -7.92
CA VAL A 81 3.43 -15.45 -7.61
C VAL A 81 3.96 -15.05 -6.24
N GLU A 82 3.75 -15.86 -5.21
CA GLU A 82 4.26 -15.57 -3.85
C GLU A 82 5.80 -15.44 -3.83
N ILE A 83 6.51 -16.30 -4.56
CA ILE A 83 7.97 -16.21 -4.70
C ILE A 83 8.39 -14.95 -5.47
N ALA A 84 7.68 -14.59 -6.54
CA ALA A 84 7.98 -13.41 -7.33
C ALA A 84 7.81 -12.11 -6.52
N MET A 85 6.70 -12.01 -5.78
CA MET A 85 6.40 -10.90 -4.88
C MET A 85 7.53 -10.70 -3.86
N VAL A 86 7.99 -11.79 -3.23
CA VAL A 86 9.12 -11.75 -2.28
C VAL A 86 10.42 -11.35 -2.97
N LYS A 87 10.74 -11.91 -4.14
CA LYS A 87 11.98 -11.59 -4.88
C LYS A 87 12.06 -10.11 -5.27
N LEU A 88 10.97 -9.55 -5.79
CA LEU A 88 10.91 -8.12 -6.13
C LEU A 88 11.14 -7.24 -4.89
N GLN A 89 10.46 -7.57 -3.79
CA GLN A 89 10.56 -6.78 -2.55
C GLN A 89 11.90 -6.95 -1.83
N LEU A 90 12.57 -8.09 -1.96
CA LEU A 90 13.94 -8.28 -1.45
C LEU A 90 14.94 -7.32 -2.12
N ALA A 91 14.76 -7.01 -3.40
CA ALA A 91 15.59 -6.00 -4.06
C ALA A 91 15.35 -4.61 -3.45
N ILE A 92 14.09 -4.24 -3.23
CA ILE A 92 13.71 -2.95 -2.62
C ILE A 92 14.19 -2.83 -1.17
N ALA A 93 14.19 -3.93 -0.41
CA ALA A 93 14.65 -3.96 0.98
C ALA A 93 16.10 -3.45 1.16
N SER A 94 16.92 -3.49 0.11
CA SER A 94 18.30 -2.98 0.15
C SER A 94 18.43 -1.46 0.04
N VAL A 95 17.36 -0.75 -0.34
CA VAL A 95 17.35 0.70 -0.59
C VAL A 95 16.37 1.48 0.29
N VAL A 96 15.63 0.78 1.15
CA VAL A 96 14.78 1.37 2.20
C VAL A 96 15.40 1.15 3.59
N THR A 97 14.96 1.91 4.58
CA THR A 97 15.56 1.86 5.94
C THR A 97 14.70 1.09 6.96
N GLY A 98 13.43 0.87 6.65
CA GLY A 98 12.46 0.14 7.45
C GLY A 98 12.01 -1.15 6.74
N PHE A 99 10.72 -1.24 6.45
CA PHE A 99 10.05 -2.47 6.05
C PHE A 99 9.61 -2.47 4.58
N VAL A 100 9.52 -3.68 4.02
CA VAL A 100 8.83 -3.92 2.75
C VAL A 100 7.52 -4.64 3.04
N HIS A 101 6.40 -4.03 2.65
CA HIS A 101 5.06 -4.59 2.84
C HIS A 101 4.66 -5.37 1.59
N VAL A 102 4.49 -6.68 1.74
CA VAL A 102 4.11 -7.61 0.67
C VAL A 102 2.63 -7.93 0.81
N GLN A 103 1.82 -7.61 -0.21
CA GLN A 103 0.42 -7.98 -0.20
C GLN A 103 0.27 -9.49 -0.39
N THR A 104 -0.46 -10.14 0.50
CA THR A 104 -0.84 -11.56 0.37
C THR A 104 -1.83 -11.77 -0.78
N ASN A 105 -1.99 -13.01 -1.24
CA ASN A 105 -3.02 -13.38 -2.21
C ASN A 105 -4.41 -12.76 -1.86
N PRO A 106 -4.99 -11.92 -2.73
CA PRO A 106 -6.18 -11.14 -2.43
C PRO A 106 -7.44 -12.01 -2.39
N TYR A 107 -7.41 -13.23 -2.94
CA TYR A 107 -8.51 -14.19 -2.82
C TYR A 107 -8.81 -14.58 -1.37
N HIS A 108 -7.87 -14.37 -0.45
CA HIS A 108 -8.05 -14.62 0.99
C HIS A 108 -8.47 -13.37 1.77
N SER A 109 -8.69 -12.24 1.10
CA SER A 109 -9.01 -10.97 1.76
C SER A 109 -10.49 -10.83 2.09
N PHE A 110 -10.77 -10.19 3.22
CA PHE A 110 -12.08 -9.65 3.57
C PHE A 110 -12.20 -8.17 3.13
N THR A 111 -13.43 -7.67 3.12
CA THR A 111 -13.95 -6.61 2.27
C THR A 111 -13.97 -5.21 3.12
N ASP A 112 -13.17 -4.10 2.89
CA ASP A 112 -13.47 -2.59 2.99
C ASP A 112 -12.79 -1.53 1.98
N THR A 113 -13.45 -0.42 1.50
CA THR A 113 -12.87 0.70 0.65
C THR A 113 -13.67 2.05 0.55
N ASN A 114 -13.98 2.75 1.63
CA ASN A 114 -14.31 4.19 1.49
C ASN A 114 -13.03 5.04 1.28
N LYS A 115 -13.06 6.13 0.49
CA LYS A 115 -11.93 7.08 0.44
C LYS A 115 -11.89 7.82 1.77
N ALA A 116 -10.77 7.68 2.47
CA ALA A 116 -10.72 7.84 3.91
C ALA A 116 -9.88 9.05 4.35
N HIS A 117 -9.79 10.14 3.59
CA HIS A 117 -8.88 11.25 3.96
C HIS A 117 -9.18 11.82 5.36
N LYS A 118 -10.45 12.17 5.62
CA LYS A 118 -10.89 12.62 6.95
C LYS A 118 -10.73 11.50 7.99
N LEU A 119 -11.02 10.26 7.59
CA LEU A 119 -10.87 9.09 8.45
C LEU A 119 -9.40 8.84 8.84
N CYS A 120 -8.41 9.17 8.01
CA CYS A 120 -7.00 9.06 8.36
C CYS A 120 -6.65 10.01 9.51
N HIS A 121 -7.07 11.27 9.39
CA HIS A 121 -6.91 12.26 10.45
C HIS A 121 -7.64 11.83 11.75
N GLU A 122 -8.93 11.49 11.65
CA GLU A 122 -9.75 11.05 12.79
C GLU A 122 -9.21 9.77 13.45
N THR A 123 -8.72 8.81 12.67
CA THR A 123 -8.14 7.55 13.15
C THR A 123 -6.83 7.80 13.89
N GLN A 124 -5.95 8.65 13.35
CA GLN A 124 -4.68 8.97 14.03
C GLN A 124 -4.92 9.70 15.35
N GLN A 125 -5.84 10.67 15.37
CA GLN A 125 -6.25 11.33 16.61
C GLN A 125 -6.84 10.32 17.61
N PHE A 126 -7.72 9.42 17.13
CA PHE A 126 -8.32 8.38 17.97
C PHE A 126 -7.26 7.42 18.54
N TYR A 127 -6.29 6.99 17.73
CA TYR A 127 -5.18 6.14 18.19
C TYR A 127 -4.33 6.86 19.24
N ARG A 128 -3.98 8.13 19.02
CA ARG A 128 -3.22 8.94 19.98
C ARG A 128 -3.99 9.14 21.30
N LYS A 129 -5.27 9.52 21.24
CA LYS A 129 -6.15 9.71 22.41
C LYS A 129 -6.24 8.43 23.26
N ASN A 130 -6.25 7.26 22.63
CA ASN A 130 -6.37 5.96 23.29
C ASN A 130 -5.02 5.25 23.51
N ASN A 131 -3.87 5.91 23.29
CA ASN A 131 -2.53 5.34 23.45
C ASN A 131 -2.29 4.04 22.65
N LEU A 132 -2.89 3.93 21.46
CA LEU A 132 -2.73 2.77 20.58
C LEU A 132 -1.43 2.87 19.76
N LYS A 133 -0.77 1.73 19.54
CA LYS A 133 0.52 1.65 18.84
C LYS A 133 0.42 1.65 17.32
N THR A 134 -0.76 1.30 16.79
CA THR A 134 -1.02 1.22 15.34
C THR A 134 -0.76 2.58 14.68
N LYS A 135 -0.09 2.55 13.52
CA LYS A 135 0.21 3.73 12.72
C LYS A 135 -0.80 3.89 11.60
N VAL A 136 -1.03 5.13 11.18
CA VAL A 136 -1.88 5.43 10.02
C VAL A 136 -0.99 5.66 8.79
N LEU A 137 -1.28 4.94 7.72
CA LEU A 137 -0.59 5.03 6.43
C LEU A 137 -1.64 5.15 5.31
N PRO A 138 -1.90 6.35 4.79
CA PRO A 138 -2.74 6.53 3.61
C PRO A 138 -2.03 6.01 2.36
N ALA A 139 -2.79 5.36 1.49
CA ALA A 139 -2.34 4.79 0.22
C ALA A 139 -3.35 5.08 -0.90
N SER A 140 -2.98 4.79 -2.15
CA SER A 140 -3.85 4.99 -3.33
C SER A 140 -4.30 6.45 -3.54
N LEU A 141 -3.38 7.38 -3.29
CA LEU A 141 -3.58 8.81 -3.55
C LEU A 141 -3.38 9.09 -5.05
N THR A 142 -4.13 10.05 -5.57
CA THR A 142 -4.27 10.25 -7.03
C THR A 142 -3.69 11.57 -7.52
N ASN A 143 -3.35 12.49 -6.63
CA ASN A 143 -2.71 13.76 -6.94
C ASN A 143 -1.93 14.31 -5.73
N ILE A 144 -1.08 15.31 -5.97
CA ILE A 144 -0.23 15.92 -4.93
C ILE A 144 -1.03 16.70 -3.88
N ASP A 145 -2.22 17.19 -4.20
CA ASP A 145 -3.08 17.92 -3.26
C ASP A 145 -3.67 16.99 -2.20
N GLU A 146 -4.12 15.79 -2.58
CA GLU A 146 -4.54 14.74 -1.64
C GLU A 146 -3.39 14.36 -0.68
N ILE A 147 -2.15 14.30 -1.19
CA ILE A 147 -0.96 13.99 -0.39
C ILE A 147 -0.67 15.12 0.61
N MET A 148 -0.60 16.37 0.14
CA MET A 148 -0.25 17.51 1.00
C MET A 148 -1.35 17.84 2.01
N MET A 149 -2.62 17.56 1.67
CA MET A 149 -3.74 17.62 2.61
C MET A 149 -3.56 16.67 3.82
N LEU A 150 -2.76 15.62 3.68
CA LEU A 150 -2.47 14.64 4.73
C LEU A 150 -1.10 14.81 5.38
N ALA A 151 -0.33 15.86 5.04
CA ALA A 151 0.99 16.10 5.62
C ALA A 151 0.91 16.27 7.16
N GLY A 152 1.49 15.35 7.92
CA GLY A 152 1.35 15.22 9.39
C GLY A 152 0.76 13.87 9.84
N VAL A 153 0.28 13.05 8.90
CA VAL A 153 0.02 11.63 9.14
C VAL A 153 1.32 10.87 9.47
N ASP A 154 1.24 9.77 10.22
CA ASP A 154 2.41 9.02 10.70
C ASP A 154 3.28 8.55 9.52
N HIS A 155 2.68 7.87 8.53
CA HIS A 155 3.32 7.38 7.31
C HIS A 155 2.47 7.71 6.09
N ILE A 156 3.07 7.76 4.89
CA ILE A 156 2.34 7.89 3.62
C ILE A 156 3.09 7.19 2.51
N THR A 157 2.39 6.32 1.76
CA THR A 157 2.99 5.64 0.59
C THR A 157 2.55 6.30 -0.70
N ILE A 158 3.51 6.58 -1.58
CA ILE A 158 3.30 7.43 -2.76
C ILE A 158 3.82 6.74 -4.03
N ALA A 159 2.98 6.74 -5.07
CA ALA A 159 3.35 6.22 -6.38
C ALA A 159 4.47 7.05 -7.05
N PRO A 160 5.31 6.43 -7.90
CA PRO A 160 6.47 7.07 -8.52
C PRO A 160 6.17 8.37 -9.26
N ALA A 161 5.04 8.44 -9.97
CA ALA A 161 4.64 9.62 -10.73
C ALA A 161 4.40 10.83 -9.80
N LEU A 162 3.68 10.62 -8.70
CA LEU A 162 3.37 11.66 -7.73
C LEU A 162 4.59 12.09 -6.91
N LEU A 163 5.52 11.16 -6.62
CA LEU A 163 6.82 11.50 -6.01
C LEU A 163 7.62 12.48 -6.88
N ARG A 164 7.68 12.24 -8.19
CA ARG A 164 8.36 13.14 -9.13
C ARG A 164 7.66 14.50 -9.21
N GLU A 165 6.33 14.51 -9.21
CA GLU A 165 5.54 15.74 -9.23
C GLU A 165 5.75 16.58 -7.96
N LEU A 166 5.76 15.96 -6.78
CA LEU A 166 6.08 16.63 -5.51
C LEU A 166 7.48 17.21 -5.49
N ALA A 167 8.47 16.48 -6.02
CA ALA A 167 9.86 16.94 -6.09
C ALA A 167 10.03 18.13 -7.06
N ALA A 168 9.21 18.18 -8.11
CA ALA A 168 9.23 19.25 -9.11
C ALA A 168 8.41 20.50 -8.71
N THR A 169 7.56 20.40 -7.69
CA THR A 169 6.66 21.49 -7.28
C THR A 169 7.27 22.31 -6.15
N SER A 170 7.42 23.62 -6.36
CA SER A 170 7.93 24.57 -5.34
C SER A 170 6.94 24.72 -4.17
N VAL A 171 7.47 24.92 -2.96
CA VAL A 171 6.65 25.31 -1.80
C VAL A 171 6.10 26.73 -1.96
N GLU A 172 6.83 27.61 -2.64
CA GLU A 172 6.42 29.00 -2.84
C GLU A 172 5.12 29.07 -3.65
N GLY A 173 4.10 29.71 -3.08
CA GLY A 173 2.79 29.86 -3.72
C GLY A 173 1.87 28.63 -3.61
N TYR A 174 2.30 27.54 -2.99
CA TYR A 174 1.44 26.38 -2.77
C TYR A 174 0.46 26.61 -1.62
N THR A 175 -0.84 26.37 -1.85
CA THR A 175 -1.92 26.83 -0.96
C THR A 175 -2.68 25.72 -0.22
N VAL A 176 -2.46 24.46 -0.57
CA VAL A 176 -3.19 23.34 0.07
C VAL A 176 -2.78 23.23 1.53
N LYS A 177 -3.78 23.24 2.42
CA LYS A 177 -3.58 23.11 3.86
C LYS A 177 -3.71 21.67 4.29
N SER A 178 -2.87 21.27 5.24
CA SER A 178 -3.01 19.96 5.85
C SER A 178 -4.16 19.94 6.85
N LEU A 179 -4.89 18.83 6.89
CA LEU A 179 -5.88 18.55 7.94
C LEU A 179 -5.24 18.49 9.33
N PHE A 180 -3.95 18.16 9.41
CA PHE A 180 -3.19 18.09 10.67
C PHE A 180 -2.69 19.47 11.16
N ASP A 181 -2.91 20.55 10.41
CA ASP A 181 -2.63 21.92 10.87
C ASP A 181 -3.76 22.50 11.73
N GLU A 182 -4.94 21.86 11.72
CA GLU A 182 -6.09 22.31 12.51
C GLU A 182 -5.93 21.95 13.99
N VAL A 183 -6.02 22.96 14.87
CA VAL A 183 -6.05 22.75 16.32
C VAL A 183 -7.43 22.22 16.71
N GLU A 184 -7.45 21.13 17.50
CA GLU A 184 -8.66 20.44 17.97
C GLU A 184 -9.74 21.43 18.46
N LYS A 185 -10.88 21.45 17.78
CA LYS A 185 -12.07 22.21 18.20
C LYS A 185 -13.26 21.32 18.57
N GLU A 186 -13.29 20.09 18.10
CA GLU A 186 -14.37 19.14 18.41
C GLU A 186 -13.79 17.86 19.01
N GLU A 187 -14.35 17.46 20.14
CA GLU A 187 -14.00 16.21 20.79
C GLU A 187 -14.45 15.04 19.92
N LEU A 188 -13.55 14.10 19.60
CA LEU A 188 -13.89 12.90 18.86
C LEU A 188 -15.02 12.15 19.56
N LYS A 189 -16.13 11.93 18.85
CA LYS A 189 -17.34 11.26 19.34
C LYS A 189 -17.23 9.73 19.40
N TYR A 190 -16.05 9.18 19.09
CA TYR A 190 -15.82 7.74 19.02
C TYR A 190 -15.22 7.24 20.35
N GLU A 191 -15.85 6.22 20.92
CA GLU A 191 -15.35 5.49 22.07
C GLU A 191 -14.64 4.20 21.63
N LEU A 192 -13.59 3.82 22.35
CA LEU A 192 -12.92 2.55 22.12
C LEU A 192 -13.87 1.40 22.44
N ARG A 193 -14.08 0.51 21.45
CA ARG A 193 -14.87 -0.70 21.59
C ARG A 193 -14.05 -1.91 21.18
N GLU A 194 -14.18 -2.98 21.96
CA GLU A 194 -13.63 -4.28 21.60
C GLU A 194 -14.62 -4.99 20.68
N TYR A 195 -14.30 -5.04 19.38
CA TYR A 195 -15.11 -5.76 18.38
C TYR A 195 -14.72 -7.22 18.21
N ALA A 196 -13.71 -7.70 18.94
CA ALA A 196 -13.19 -9.07 18.79
C ALA A 196 -14.28 -10.15 18.97
N GLU A 197 -15.28 -9.87 19.80
CA GLU A 197 -16.42 -10.78 20.07
C GLU A 197 -17.75 -10.33 19.42
N LEU A 198 -17.72 -9.28 18.57
CA LEU A 198 -18.92 -8.62 18.03
C LEU A 198 -18.90 -8.55 16.48
N GLU A 199 -18.48 -9.63 15.83
CA GLU A 199 -18.38 -9.70 14.36
C GLU A 199 -19.67 -9.30 13.65
N SER A 200 -20.83 -9.79 14.13
CA SER A 200 -22.14 -9.51 13.52
C SER A 200 -22.52 -8.03 13.61
N GLU A 201 -22.20 -7.37 14.72
CA GLU A 201 -22.42 -5.94 14.88
C GLU A 201 -21.51 -5.14 13.97
N TRP A 202 -20.23 -5.52 13.89
CA TRP A 202 -19.27 -4.90 12.97
C TRP A 202 -19.75 -5.04 11.52
N ARG A 203 -20.19 -6.23 11.08
CA ARG A 203 -20.71 -6.46 9.72
C ARG A 203 -21.91 -5.58 9.40
N ILE A 204 -22.89 -5.49 10.31
CA ILE A 204 -24.08 -4.63 10.10
C ILE A 204 -23.69 -3.16 10.03
N ALA A 205 -22.81 -2.70 10.93
CA ALA A 205 -22.31 -1.33 10.93
C ALA A 205 -21.56 -1.02 9.63
N PHE A 206 -20.74 -1.96 9.17
CA PHE A 206 -19.93 -1.83 7.96
C PHE A 206 -20.80 -1.80 6.70
N THR A 207 -21.73 -2.74 6.52
CA THR A 207 -22.70 -2.75 5.41
C THR A 207 -23.51 -1.46 5.33
N ARG A 208 -23.81 -0.82 6.47
CA ARG A 208 -24.55 0.45 6.52
C ARG A 208 -23.65 1.68 6.35
N SER A 209 -22.33 1.52 6.42
CA SER A 209 -21.38 2.64 6.35
C SER A 209 -21.48 3.37 5.02
N GLY A 210 -21.48 4.70 5.06
CA GLY A 210 -21.60 5.53 3.85
C GLY A 210 -22.83 5.21 3.00
N LYS A 211 -23.92 4.68 3.59
CA LYS A 211 -25.10 4.16 2.87
C LYS A 211 -24.79 2.99 1.91
N GLY A 212 -23.86 2.11 2.29
CA GLY A 212 -23.44 0.94 1.50
C GLY A 212 -22.19 1.17 0.64
N GLU A 213 -21.66 2.39 0.59
CA GLU A 213 -20.47 2.70 -0.21
C GLU A 213 -19.20 2.00 0.28
N GLY A 214 -19.09 1.73 1.59
CA GLY A 214 -17.96 0.98 2.14
C GLY A 214 -17.86 -0.42 1.53
N GLU A 215 -18.99 -1.15 1.49
CA GLU A 215 -19.05 -2.53 0.96
C GLU A 215 -18.87 -2.59 -0.57
N ARG A 216 -19.44 -1.62 -1.31
CA ARG A 216 -19.41 -1.60 -2.78
C ARG A 216 -18.00 -1.45 -3.35
N LYS A 217 -17.29 -0.38 -2.98
CA LYS A 217 -15.97 -0.02 -3.56
C LYS A 217 -14.92 -1.12 -3.36
N LEU A 218 -15.22 -2.02 -2.46
CA LEU A 218 -14.29 -2.91 -1.83
C LEU A 218 -14.35 -4.24 -2.50
N SER A 219 -15.58 -4.70 -2.63
CA SER A 219 -15.88 -5.77 -3.54
C SER A 219 -15.21 -5.42 -4.88
N GLN A 220 -15.29 -4.16 -5.31
CA GLN A 220 -14.55 -3.66 -6.47
C GLN A 220 -13.01 -3.74 -6.34
N ALA A 221 -12.38 -3.23 -5.26
CA ALA A 221 -10.92 -3.27 -5.14
C ALA A 221 -10.34 -4.69 -4.99
N ILE A 222 -10.99 -5.56 -4.20
CA ILE A 222 -10.62 -6.97 -4.10
C ILE A 222 -10.74 -7.62 -5.46
N ASN A 223 -11.83 -7.39 -6.20
CA ASN A 223 -11.97 -7.93 -7.55
C ASN A 223 -10.84 -7.45 -8.47
N ILE A 224 -10.43 -6.18 -8.40
CA ILE A 224 -9.30 -5.67 -9.18
C ILE A 224 -8.00 -6.41 -8.80
N PHE A 225 -7.73 -6.59 -7.50
CA PHE A 225 -6.54 -7.32 -7.06
C PHE A 225 -6.59 -8.80 -7.46
N CYS A 226 -7.74 -9.46 -7.32
CA CYS A 226 -7.99 -10.82 -7.79
C CYS A 226 -7.79 -10.96 -9.30
N ASP A 227 -8.27 -10.01 -10.10
CA ASP A 227 -8.06 -10.01 -11.54
C ASP A 227 -6.57 -9.87 -11.88
N MET A 228 -5.82 -9.08 -11.12
CA MET A 228 -4.37 -8.97 -11.27
C MET A 228 -3.65 -10.24 -10.80
N GLN A 229 -4.11 -10.87 -9.74
CA GLN A 229 -3.63 -12.18 -9.28
C GLN A 229 -3.84 -13.24 -10.38
N THR A 230 -5.03 -13.32 -10.98
CA THR A 230 -5.28 -14.23 -12.13
C THR A 230 -4.30 -13.99 -13.26
N LYS A 231 -4.05 -12.72 -13.61
CA LYS A 231 -3.13 -12.38 -14.70
C LYS A 231 -1.67 -12.72 -14.35
N LEU A 232 -1.27 -12.52 -13.09
CA LEU A 232 0.04 -12.92 -12.59
C LEU A 232 0.21 -14.44 -12.67
N GLU A 233 -0.78 -15.21 -12.23
CA GLU A 233 -0.77 -16.67 -12.31
C GLU A 233 -0.68 -17.15 -13.76
N ALA A 234 -1.37 -16.48 -14.69
CA ALA A 234 -1.30 -16.79 -16.13
C ALA A 234 0.12 -16.64 -16.70
N ILE A 235 0.88 -15.60 -16.30
CA ILE A 235 2.30 -15.46 -16.69
C ILE A 235 3.08 -16.72 -16.31
N PHE A 236 2.86 -17.25 -15.11
CA PHE A 236 3.61 -18.42 -14.62
C PHE A 236 3.13 -19.76 -15.19
N GLU A 237 1.86 -19.90 -15.53
CA GLU A 237 1.38 -21.08 -16.26
C GLU A 237 1.95 -21.14 -17.69
N GLU A 238 2.07 -20.00 -18.38
CA GLU A 238 2.70 -19.94 -19.72
C GLU A 238 4.20 -20.30 -19.70
N LEU A 239 4.89 -20.00 -18.60
CA LEU A 239 6.32 -20.27 -18.42
C LEU A 239 6.62 -21.70 -17.92
N LYS A 240 5.59 -22.51 -17.67
CA LYS A 240 5.70 -23.90 -17.20
C LYS A 240 6.08 -24.84 -18.35
N ILE A 241 7.27 -24.64 -18.93
CA ILE A 241 7.94 -25.61 -19.82
C ILE A 241 8.81 -26.54 -19.00
#